data_AF-A0A1S1HB99-F1
#
_entry.id   AF-A0A1S1HB99-F1
#
_cell.length_a   1.000
_cell.length_b   1.000
_cell.length_c   1.000
_cell.angle_alpha   90.00
_cell.angle_beta   90.00
_cell.angle_gamma   90.00
#
_symmetry.space_group_name_H-M   'P 1'
#
loop_
_entity.id
_entity.type
_entity.pdbx_description
1 polymer ?
#
loop_
_entity_poly.entity_id
_entity_poly.type
_entity_poly.pdbx_seq_one_letter_code
_entity_poly.pdbx_strand_id
1 'polypeptide(L)'
;MQPNMARRLEFSARNCALLWRPTVVPGVVYTTFHHPETQANLVTTEFSDWATNCPEYKVTAVQVSASNGPSDWQENYAALTTRARRIEAI
;
A
#
# COMPACT_ATOMS: atom_id res chain seq x y z
N MET A 1 -6.82 6.06 19.40
CA MET A 1 -6.29 4.71 19.65
C MET A 1 -7.41 3.68 19.46
N GLN A 2 -7.50 3.08 18.27
CA GLN A 2 -8.29 1.87 18.01
C GLN A 2 -7.29 0.70 18.06
N PRO A 3 -7.27 -0.14 19.11
CA PRO A 3 -6.12 -1.00 19.43
C PRO A 3 -5.85 -2.21 18.51
N ASN A 4 -6.51 -2.39 17.35
CA ASN A 4 -6.55 -3.71 16.71
C ASN A 4 -6.90 -3.75 15.21
N MET A 5 -6.69 -2.67 14.46
CA MET A 5 -6.92 -2.68 13.01
C MET A 5 -5.63 -2.98 12.25
N ALA A 6 -5.28 -4.26 12.12
CA ALA A 6 -4.30 -4.65 11.11
C ALA A 6 -4.77 -4.13 9.74
N ARG A 7 -3.92 -3.39 9.02
CA ARG A 7 -4.27 -2.88 7.69
C ARG A 7 -4.23 -4.05 6.72
N ARG A 8 -5.35 -4.30 6.05
CA ARG A 8 -5.45 -5.41 5.11
C ARG A 8 -4.66 -5.10 3.85
N LEU A 9 -3.66 -5.93 3.56
CA LEU A 9 -2.91 -5.87 2.33
C LEU A 9 -3.43 -6.96 1.41
N GLU A 10 -4.28 -6.56 0.47
CA GLU A 10 -4.81 -7.44 -0.56
C GLU A 10 -3.83 -7.48 -1.73
N PHE A 11 -3.14 -8.62 -1.88
CA PHE A 11 -2.24 -8.80 -3.00
C PHE A 11 -3.05 -9.19 -4.24
N SER A 12 -3.28 -8.20 -5.09
CA SER A 12 -3.77 -8.41 -6.46
C SER A 12 -2.59 -8.80 -7.35
N ALA A 13 -2.70 -9.95 -8.02
CA ALA A 13 -1.68 -10.45 -8.95
C ALA A 13 -1.31 -9.47 -10.09
N ARG A 14 -2.07 -8.39 -10.30
CA ARG A 14 -1.78 -7.37 -11.32
C ARG A 14 -0.85 -6.26 -10.84
N ASN A 15 -0.97 -5.84 -9.58
CA ASN A 15 -0.29 -4.63 -9.10
C ASN A 15 0.66 -4.91 -7.93
N CYS A 16 0.38 -5.89 -7.07
CA CYS A 16 1.27 -6.31 -5.99
C CYS A 16 1.58 -7.80 -6.14
N ALA A 17 2.65 -8.12 -6.86
CA ALA A 17 3.11 -9.48 -7.04
C ALA A 17 3.83 -10.00 -5.77
N LEU A 18 3.55 -11.23 -5.38
CA LEU A 18 4.22 -11.89 -4.26
C LEU A 18 5.46 -12.64 -4.74
N LEU A 19 6.59 -12.39 -4.09
CA LEU A 19 7.85 -13.10 -4.35
C LEU A 19 8.34 -13.75 -3.07
N TRP A 20 8.50 -15.07 -3.11
CA TRP A 20 9.14 -15.82 -2.02
C TRP A 20 10.66 -15.63 -2.05
N ARG A 21 11.25 -15.26 -0.91
CA ARG A 21 12.70 -15.20 -0.73
C ARG A 21 13.12 -15.85 0.59
N PRO A 22 14.08 -16.77 0.59
CA PRO A 22 14.51 -17.48 1.81
C PRO A 22 15.24 -16.56 2.82
N THR A 23 15.68 -15.38 2.40
CA THR A 23 16.37 -14.41 3.27
C THR A 23 15.42 -13.61 4.15
N VAL A 24 14.11 -13.69 3.91
CA VAL A 24 13.10 -12.97 4.67
C VAL A 24 12.64 -13.83 5.84
N VAL A 25 12.69 -13.27 7.04
CA VAL A 25 12.28 -13.96 8.27
C VAL A 25 10.77 -14.25 8.23
N PRO A 26 10.32 -15.44 8.64
CA PRO A 26 8.89 -15.74 8.74
C PRO A 26 8.13 -14.71 9.58
N GLY A 27 7.00 -14.22 9.07
CA GLY A 27 6.21 -13.15 9.70
C GLY A 27 6.63 -11.72 9.34
N VAL A 28 7.71 -11.55 8.57
CA VAL A 28 8.14 -10.24 8.06
C VAL A 28 7.80 -10.13 6.57
N VAL A 29 7.29 -8.97 6.16
CA VAL A 29 6.97 -8.66 4.76
C VAL A 29 7.74 -7.42 4.33
N TYR A 30 8.31 -7.47 3.14
CA TYR A 30 8.94 -6.32 2.48
C TYR A 30 8.10 -5.90 1.28
N THR A 31 7.90 -4.60 1.12
CA THR A 31 7.23 -4.00 -0.04
C THR A 31 8.02 -2.79 -0.53
N THR A 32 7.78 -2.38 -1.77
CA THR A 32 8.38 -1.19 -2.38
C THR A 32 7.28 -0.22 -2.82
N PHE A 33 7.61 1.07 -2.84
CA PHE A 33 6.67 2.15 -3.16
C PHE A 33 7.01 2.87 -4.47
N HIS A 34 7.92 2.31 -5.28
CA HIS A 34 8.40 2.93 -6.52
C HIS A 34 7.33 3.00 -7.62
N HIS A 35 6.35 2.11 -7.57
CA HIS A 35 5.29 1.95 -8.56
C HIS A 35 3.99 2.60 -8.04
N PRO A 36 3.56 3.77 -8.58
CA PRO A 36 2.42 4.52 -8.04
C PRO A 36 1.08 3.77 -8.15
N GLU A 37 0.95 2.81 -9.06
CA GLU A 37 -0.23 1.95 -9.24
C GLU A 37 -0.50 1.04 -8.04
N THR A 38 0.55 0.69 -7.27
CA THR A 38 0.43 -0.21 -6.12
C THR A 38 -0.10 0.50 -4.89
N GLN A 39 0.19 1.81 -4.78
CA GLN A 39 -0.21 2.67 -3.67
C GLN A 39 0.20 2.12 -2.31
N ALA A 40 1.43 1.59 -2.22
CA ALA A 40 1.96 0.92 -1.03
C ALA A 40 1.86 1.75 0.27
N ASN A 41 1.98 3.08 0.18
CA ASN A 41 1.90 3.95 1.35
C ASN A 41 0.49 4.04 1.96
N LEU A 42 -0.57 3.60 1.26
CA LEU A 42 -1.91 3.51 1.86
C LEU A 42 -1.97 2.51 3.03
N VAL A 43 -1.09 1.52 3.01
CA VAL A 43 -1.00 0.52 4.08
C VAL A 43 -0.38 1.12 5.33
N THR A 44 0.50 2.12 5.17
CA THR A 44 1.25 2.73 6.29
C THR A 44 0.30 3.42 7.27
N THR A 45 0.78 3.61 8.49
CA THR A 45 0.00 4.23 9.56
C THR A 45 0.33 5.71 9.72
N GLU A 46 -0.48 6.41 10.51
CA GLU A 46 -0.24 7.81 10.87
C GLU A 46 0.75 7.95 12.05
N PHE A 47 1.33 6.84 12.55
CA PHE A 47 2.32 6.91 13.62
C PHE A 47 3.61 7.55 13.13
N SER A 48 4.19 8.38 14.00
CA SER A 48 5.42 9.11 13.72
C SER A 48 6.27 9.26 14.97
N ASP A 49 7.57 9.47 14.76
CA ASP A 49 8.50 9.85 15.81
C ASP A 49 8.07 11.17 16.48
N TRP A 50 8.23 11.26 17.79
CA TRP A 50 7.76 12.38 18.60
C TRP A 50 8.60 13.66 18.42
N ALA A 51 9.88 13.52 18.05
CA ALA A 51 10.80 14.64 17.97
C ALA A 51 10.73 15.34 16.61
N THR A 52 10.54 14.57 15.54
CA THR A 52 10.67 15.05 14.16
C THR A 52 9.42 14.87 13.31
N ASN A 53 8.40 14.18 13.82
CA ASN A 53 7.26 13.70 13.03
C ASN A 53 7.68 12.85 11.82
N CYS A 54 8.85 12.19 11.88
CA CYS A 54 9.21 11.22 10.84
C CYS A 54 8.21 10.05 10.87
N PRO A 55 7.49 9.78 9.77
CA PRO A 55 6.46 8.74 9.72
C PRO A 55 7.05 7.32 9.81
N GLU A 56 6.29 6.41 10.41
CA GLU A 56 6.67 5.01 10.58
C GLU A 56 6.42 4.18 9.32
N TYR A 57 7.35 4.29 8.36
CA TYR A 57 7.29 3.52 7.10
C TYR A 57 7.74 2.06 7.24
N LYS A 58 8.51 1.73 8.28
CA LYS A 58 9.21 0.44 8.37
C LYS A 58 8.40 -0.62 9.10
N VAL A 59 7.39 -0.23 9.87
CA VAL A 59 6.62 -1.14 10.73
C VAL A 59 5.14 -0.81 10.58
N THR A 60 4.38 -1.80 10.16
CA THR A 60 2.92 -1.73 10.14
C THR A 60 2.38 -3.15 10.28
N ALA A 61 1.39 -3.33 11.16
CA ALA A 61 0.70 -4.60 11.29
C ALA A 61 -0.22 -4.82 10.08
N VAL A 62 0.01 -5.90 9.32
CA VAL A 62 -0.73 -6.20 8.09
C VAL A 62 -1.33 -7.60 8.11
N GLN A 63 -2.45 -7.76 7.41
CA GLN A 63 -2.98 -9.07 7.05
C GLN A 63 -2.78 -9.31 5.56
N VAL A 64 -2.17 -10.45 5.22
CA VAL A 64 -1.87 -10.86 3.85
C VAL A 64 -2.85 -11.93 3.41
N SER A 65 -3.52 -11.72 2.27
CA SER A 65 -4.40 -12.72 1.65
C SER A 65 -4.34 -12.65 0.13
N ALA A 66 -4.59 -13.78 -0.53
CA ALA A 66 -4.64 -13.84 -1.99
C ALA A 66 -5.89 -13.10 -2.51
N SER A 67 -5.71 -12.27 -3.54
CA SER A 67 -6.80 -11.58 -4.23
C SER A 67 -6.61 -11.64 -5.76
N ASN A 68 -7.73 -11.64 -6.49
CA ASN A 68 -7.75 -11.73 -7.95
C ASN A 68 -7.94 -10.37 -8.65
N GLY A 69 -8.35 -9.34 -7.90
CA GLY A 69 -8.71 -8.02 -8.44
C GLY A 69 -7.98 -6.90 -7.69
N PRO A 70 -7.81 -5.72 -8.33
CA PRO A 70 -7.35 -4.52 -7.63
C PRO A 70 -8.33 -4.14 -6.51
N SER A 71 -7.87 -3.36 -5.54
CA SER A 71 -8.74 -2.86 -4.48
C SER A 71 -9.65 -1.74 -4.98
N ASP A 72 -10.80 -1.54 -4.33
CA ASP A 72 -11.72 -0.43 -4.62
C ASP A 72 -10.98 0.93 -4.60
N TRP A 73 -10.01 1.08 -3.70
CA TRP A 73 -9.18 2.28 -3.64
C TRP A 73 -8.34 2.47 -4.90
N GLN A 74 -7.72 1.40 -5.40
CA GLN A 74 -6.93 1.44 -6.64
C GLN A 74 -7.77 1.84 -7.84
N GLU A 75 -8.98 1.31 -7.96
CA GLU A 75 -9.91 1.64 -9.04
C GLU A 75 -10.36 3.11 -8.99
N ASN A 76 -10.77 3.58 -7.80
CA ASN A 76 -11.19 4.96 -7.59
C ASN A 76 -10.06 5.96 -7.87
N TYR A 77 -8.85 5.65 -7.40
CA TYR A 77 -7.69 6.51 -7.61
C TYR A 77 -7.26 6.56 -9.08
N ALA A 78 -7.34 5.44 -9.79
CA ALA A 78 -7.08 5.40 -11.23
C ALA A 78 -8.08 6.26 -12.01
N ALA A 79 -9.38 6.16 -11.68
CA ALA A 79 -10.42 7.00 -12.29
C ALA A 79 -10.22 8.49 -12.01
N LEU A 80 -9.88 8.85 -10.76
CA LEU A 80 -9.54 10.22 -10.37
C LEU A 80 -8.34 10.74 -11.17
N THR A 81 -7.28 9.93 -11.25
CA THR A 81 -6.03 10.29 -11.95
C THR A 81 -6.27 10.58 -13.42
N THR A 82 -7.04 9.75 -14.12
CA THR A 82 -7.39 9.96 -15.53
C THR A 82 -8.16 11.27 -15.73
N ARG A 83 -9.14 11.55 -14.85
CA ARG A 83 -9.94 12.79 -14.93
C ARG A 83 -9.09 14.03 -14.64
N ALA A 84 -8.27 13.99 -13.60
CA ALA A 84 -7.47 15.13 -13.14
C ALA A 84 -6.33 15.50 -14.09
N ARG A 85 -5.83 14.54 -14.88
CA ARG A 85 -4.76 14.78 -15.87
C ARG A 85 -5.28 15.26 -17.23
N ARG A 86 -6.60 15.39 -17.42
CA ARG A 86 -7.18 15.90 -18.67
C ARG A 86 -7.01 17.42 -18.72
N ILE A 87 -6.37 17.89 -19.78
CA ILE A 87 -6.29 19.32 -20.12
C ILE A 87 -7.26 19.55 -21.30
N GLU A 88 -8.07 20.61 -21.24
CA GLU A 88 -8.83 21.05 -22.40
C GLU A 88 -7.86 21.64 -23.43
N ALA A 89 -7.87 21.08 -24.64
CA ALA A 89 -7.14 21.66 -25.75
C ALA A 89 -7.83 22.97 -26.13
N ILE A 90 -7.11 24.08 -26.00
CA ILE A 90 -7.50 25.41 -26.49
C ILE A 90 -7.23 25.47 -27.99
#